data_AF-A0A6V7WXS6-F1
#
_entry.id   AF-A0A6V7WXS6-F1
#
_cell.length_a   1.000
_cell.length_b   1.000
_cell.length_c   1.000
_cell.angle_alpha   90.00
_cell.angle_beta   90.00
_cell.angle_gamma   90.00
#
_symmetry.space_group_name_H-M   'P 1'
#
loop_
_entity.id
_entity.type
_entity.pdbx_description
1 polymer ?
#
loop_
_entity_poly.entity_id
_entity_poly.type
_entity_poly.pdbx_seq_one_letter_code
_entity_poly.pdbx_strand_id
1 'polypeptide(L)'
;MNCGQGVAPQPISSGDKQFNVIYSYSVAWDPTEVKWSSRWDYILESMPHTNIQWFSIMNSLVIVIFLSGMVGMILLRTLHRDIARYNRLDDEVLIFLESNLFIFRKMLKKNL
;
A
#
# COMPACT_ATOMS: atom_id res chain seq x y z
N MET A 1 3.35 -43.95 -24.93
CA MET A 1 2.23 -43.05 -25.26
C MET A 1 2.85 -41.79 -25.81
N ASN A 2 2.87 -41.65 -27.13
CA ASN A 2 3.50 -40.50 -27.78
C ASN A 2 2.42 -39.43 -27.94
N CYS A 3 2.57 -38.28 -27.26
CA CYS A 3 1.66 -37.14 -27.40
C CYS A 3 1.93 -36.36 -28.70
N GLY A 4 2.21 -37.06 -29.80
CA GLY A 4 2.49 -36.47 -31.11
C GLY A 4 1.21 -36.16 -31.88
N GLN A 5 1.30 -35.25 -32.85
CA GLN A 5 0.18 -34.89 -33.71
C GLN A 5 -0.33 -36.13 -34.48
N GLY A 6 -1.65 -36.39 -34.42
CA GLY A 6 -2.29 -37.51 -35.13
C GLY A 6 -2.80 -38.67 -34.26
N VAL A 7 -2.72 -38.56 -32.94
CA VAL A 7 -3.27 -39.57 -32.02
C VAL A 7 -4.74 -39.29 -31.73
N ALA A 8 -5.60 -40.30 -31.90
CA ALA A 8 -7.01 -40.20 -31.57
C ALA A 8 -7.20 -39.95 -30.06
N PRO A 9 -8.17 -39.10 -29.66
CA PRO A 9 -8.44 -38.81 -28.26
C PRO A 9 -8.81 -40.10 -27.51
N GLN A 10 -8.22 -40.29 -26.33
CA GLN A 10 -8.56 -41.42 -25.45
C GLN A 10 -9.97 -41.20 -24.86
N PRO A 11 -10.95 -42.08 -25.14
CA PRO A 11 -12.27 -41.96 -24.57
C PRO A 11 -12.25 -42.37 -23.09
N ILE A 12 -12.67 -41.48 -22.20
CA ILE A 12 -12.86 -41.77 -20.78
C ILE A 12 -14.28 -42.31 -20.59
N SER A 13 -14.42 -43.58 -20.22
CA SER A 13 -15.72 -44.19 -19.92
C SER A 13 -16.27 -43.60 -18.62
N SER A 14 -17.39 -42.87 -18.69
CA SER A 14 -18.04 -42.18 -17.57
C SER A 14 -18.82 -43.14 -16.65
N GLY A 15 -18.29 -44.33 -16.41
CA GLY A 15 -18.89 -45.35 -15.55
C GLY A 15 -17.97 -45.71 -14.39
N ASP A 16 -18.14 -45.00 -13.28
CA ASP A 16 -17.74 -45.32 -11.89
C ASP A 16 -16.59 -46.32 -11.69
N LYS A 17 -15.43 -46.05 -12.29
CA LYS A 17 -14.17 -46.70 -11.94
C LYS A 17 -13.11 -45.62 -11.81
N GLN A 18 -12.49 -45.55 -10.63
CA GLN A 18 -11.35 -44.68 -10.37
C GLN A 18 -10.30 -44.88 -11.48
N PHE A 19 -10.13 -43.87 -12.33
CA PHE A 19 -9.19 -43.92 -13.44
C PHE A 19 -7.84 -43.40 -12.95
N ASN A 20 -6.87 -44.30 -12.78
CA ASN A 20 -5.52 -43.93 -12.36
C ASN A 20 -4.70 -43.51 -13.59
N VAL A 21 -4.49 -42.21 -13.76
CA VAL A 21 -3.66 -41.66 -14.84
C VAL A 21 -2.20 -41.65 -14.39
N ILE A 22 -1.38 -42.48 -15.02
CA ILE A 22 0.07 -42.43 -14.81
C ILE A 22 0.64 -41.35 -15.75
N TYR A 23 1.07 -40.25 -15.16
CA TYR A 23 1.75 -39.18 -15.89
C TYR A 23 3.20 -39.58 -16.16
N SER A 24 3.60 -39.56 -17.42
CA SER A 24 5.00 -39.64 -17.83
C SER A 24 5.34 -38.42 -18.67
N TYR A 25 6.57 -37.93 -18.51
CA TYR A 25 7.09 -36.82 -19.30
C TYR A 25 8.26 -37.32 -20.15
N SER A 26 8.32 -36.84 -21.39
CA SER A 26 9.45 -37.04 -22.29
C SER A 26 9.95 -35.67 -22.71
N VAL A 27 11.25 -35.43 -22.55
CA VAL A 27 11.88 -34.17 -22.96
C VAL A 27 12.67 -34.43 -24.24
N ALA A 28 12.31 -33.71 -25.30
CA ALA A 28 13.12 -33.60 -26.51
C ALA A 28 13.72 -32.19 -26.54
N TRP A 29 15.02 -32.09 -26.78
CA TRP A 29 15.74 -30.83 -26.83
C TRP A 29 15.94 -30.42 -28.28
N ASP A 30 15.25 -29.38 -28.72
CA ASP A 30 15.47 -28.76 -30.03
C ASP A 30 16.31 -27.49 -29.89
N PRO A 31 17.32 -27.28 -30.76
CA PRO A 31 18.11 -26.05 -30.75
C PRO A 31 17.26 -24.85 -31.17
N THR A 32 17.36 -23.76 -30.43
CA THR A 32 16.63 -22.50 -30.71
C THR A 32 17.62 -21.34 -30.79
N GLU A 33 17.40 -20.40 -31.71
CA GLU A 33 18.21 -19.18 -31.82
C GLU A 33 17.89 -18.13 -30.73
N VAL A 34 16.83 -18.33 -29.95
CA VAL A 34 16.41 -17.40 -28.88
C VAL A 34 17.38 -17.45 -27.70
N LYS A 35 17.98 -16.30 -27.38
CA LYS A 35 18.81 -16.13 -26.18
C LYS A 35 18.03 -16.49 -24.93
N TRP A 36 18.67 -17.18 -23.98
CA TRP A 36 18.06 -17.61 -22.72
C TRP A 36 17.31 -16.49 -21.98
N SER A 37 17.86 -15.28 -21.97
CA SER A 37 17.27 -14.10 -21.33
C SER A 37 15.89 -13.72 -21.90
N SER A 38 15.70 -13.90 -23.21
CA SER A 38 14.46 -13.51 -23.91
C SER A 38 13.40 -14.61 -23.90
N ARG A 39 13.71 -15.79 -23.35
CA ARG A 39 12.74 -16.89 -23.25
C ARG A 39 11.65 -16.62 -22.22
N TRP A 40 11.84 -15.67 -21.30
CA TRP A 40 10.83 -15.33 -20.29
C TRP A 40 9.88 -14.22 -20.75
N ASP A 41 10.19 -13.54 -21.86
CA ASP A 41 9.42 -12.40 -22.36
C ASP A 41 7.98 -12.82 -22.72
N TYR A 42 7.77 -14.05 -23.22
CA TYR A 42 6.42 -14.55 -23.51
C TYR A 42 5.56 -14.72 -22.25
N ILE A 43 6.14 -15.01 -21.08
CA ILE A 43 5.40 -15.19 -19.82
C ILE A 43 4.91 -13.85 -19.30
N LEU A 44 5.70 -12.80 -19.53
CA LEU A 44 5.35 -11.42 -19.22
C LEU A 44 4.31 -10.87 -20.19
N GLU A 45 4.46 -11.14 -21.49
CA GLU A 45 3.52 -10.74 -22.54
C GLU A 45 2.19 -11.52 -22.47
N SER A 46 2.22 -12.77 -21.98
CA SER A 46 1.05 -13.62 -21.77
C SER A 46 0.30 -13.33 -20.46
N MET A 47 0.41 -12.12 -19.90
CA MET A 47 -0.56 -11.60 -18.95
C MET A 47 -1.61 -10.76 -19.69
N PRO A 48 -2.54 -11.36 -20.46
CA PRO A 48 -3.71 -10.64 -20.90
C PRO A 48 -4.59 -10.39 -19.66
N HIS A 49 -5.06 -9.15 -19.52
CA HIS A 49 -6.08 -8.69 -18.55
C HIS A 49 -5.58 -8.28 -17.15
N THR A 50 -4.75 -7.24 -17.09
CA THR A 50 -4.45 -6.45 -15.86
C THR A 50 -5.66 -5.72 -15.25
N ASN A 51 -6.84 -5.79 -15.88
CA ASN A 51 -8.06 -5.11 -15.41
C ASN A 51 -8.65 -5.68 -14.11
N ILE A 52 -8.45 -6.97 -13.82
CA ILE A 52 -9.12 -7.63 -12.68
C ILE A 52 -8.29 -7.55 -11.39
N GLN A 53 -6.96 -7.55 -11.50
CA GLN A 53 -6.07 -7.50 -10.32
C GLN A 53 -5.89 -6.09 -9.77
N TRP A 54 -5.85 -5.06 -10.62
CA TRP A 54 -5.71 -3.68 -10.15
C TRP A 54 -6.93 -3.17 -9.38
N PHE A 55 -8.09 -3.83 -9.51
CA PHE A 55 -9.28 -3.53 -8.70
C PHE A 55 -9.06 -3.77 -7.20
N SER A 56 -8.33 -4.82 -6.81
CA SER A 56 -8.03 -5.09 -5.40
C SER A 56 -7.03 -4.08 -4.82
N ILE A 57 -6.10 -3.61 -5.65
CA ILE A 57 -5.14 -2.54 -5.31
C ILE A 57 -5.87 -1.21 -5.11
N MET A 58 -6.79 -0.87 -6.01
CA MET A 58 -7.60 0.35 -5.86
C MET A 58 -8.50 0.31 -4.63
N ASN A 59 -9.11 -0.84 -4.34
CA ASN A 59 -9.95 -1.01 -3.17
C ASN A 59 -9.17 -0.78 -1.86
N SER A 60 -7.95 -1.29 -1.75
CA SER A 60 -7.11 -1.05 -0.56
C SER A 60 -6.62 0.40 -0.48
N LEU A 61 -6.27 1.02 -1.61
CA LEU A 61 -5.84 2.42 -1.66
C LEU A 61 -6.93 3.39 -1.16
N VAL A 62 -8.20 3.16 -1.54
CA VAL A 62 -9.33 3.98 -1.07
C VAL A 62 -9.46 3.91 0.46
N ILE A 63 -9.34 2.71 1.04
CA ILE A 63 -9.41 2.52 2.49
C ILE A 63 -8.26 3.25 3.20
N VAL A 64 -7.04 3.18 2.66
CA VAL A 64 -5.87 3.85 3.23
C VAL A 64 -6.03 5.38 3.21
N ILE A 65 -6.52 5.96 2.10
CA ILE A 65 -6.79 7.40 2.02
C ILE A 65 -7.87 7.81 3.03
N PHE A 66 -8.93 7.02 3.16
CA PHE A 66 -10.00 7.29 4.12
C PHE A 66 -9.51 7.27 5.57
N LEU A 67 -8.74 6.24 5.94
CA LEU A 67 -8.14 6.12 7.27
C LEU A 67 -7.14 7.26 7.55
N SER A 68 -6.29 7.59 6.58
CA SER A 68 -5.37 8.72 6.67
C SER A 68 -6.09 10.05 6.84
N GLY A 69 -7.19 10.27 6.10
CA GLY A 69 -8.04 11.46 6.25
C GLY A 69 -8.69 11.56 7.62
N MET A 70 -9.20 10.45 8.17
CA MET A 70 -9.79 10.42 9.51
C MET A 70 -8.74 10.74 10.59
N VAL A 71 -7.56 10.11 10.52
CA VAL A 71 -6.45 10.38 11.44
C VAL A 71 -5.97 11.83 11.29
N GLY A 72 -5.85 12.33 10.06
CA GLY A 72 -5.50 13.71 9.75
C GLY A 72 -6.49 14.71 10.33
N MET A 73 -7.80 14.46 10.22
CA MET A 73 -8.84 15.31 10.83
C MET A 73 -8.74 15.35 12.36
N ILE A 74 -8.46 14.21 13.01
CA ILE A 74 -8.25 14.16 14.46
C ILE A 74 -7.01 14.97 14.83
N LEU A 75 -5.90 14.77 14.11
CA LEU A 75 -4.64 15.47 14.35
C LEU A 75 -4.76 16.99 14.11
N LEU A 76 -5.45 17.41 13.04
CA LEU A 76 -5.70 18.82 12.77
C LEU A 76 -6.57 19.46 13.85
N ARG A 77 -7.54 18.71 14.37
CA ARG A 77 -8.42 19.18 15.45
C ARG A 77 -7.67 19.31 16.78
N THR A 78 -6.81 18.35 17.13
CA THR A 78 -5.95 18.46 18.32
C THR A 78 -4.93 19.58 18.15
N LEU A 79 -4.25 19.66 16.99
CA LEU A 79 -3.29 20.71 16.69
C LEU A 79 -3.92 22.12 16.76
N HIS A 80 -5.09 22.33 16.15
CA HIS A 80 -5.79 23.63 16.24
C HIS A 80 -6.12 24.00 17.68
N ARG A 81 -6.58 23.04 18.48
CA ARG A 81 -6.91 23.25 19.89
C ARG A 81 -5.66 23.55 20.72
N ASP A 82 -4.56 22.87 20.44
CA ASP A 82 -3.30 23.07 21.15
C ASP A 82 -2.65 24.40 20.77
N ILE A 83 -2.57 24.75 19.48
CA ILE A 83 -2.06 26.07 19.02
C ILE A 83 -2.88 27.21 19.64
N ALA A 84 -4.22 27.12 19.62
CA ALA A 84 -5.07 28.15 20.21
C ALA A 84 -4.89 28.28 21.74
N ARG A 85 -4.48 27.21 22.42
CA ARG A 85 -4.16 27.24 23.85
C ARG A 85 -2.77 27.83 24.10
N TYR A 86 -1.76 27.44 23.32
CA TYR A 86 -0.41 27.98 23.45
C TYR A 86 -0.38 29.49 23.19
N ASN A 87 -1.05 29.97 22.14
CA ASN A 87 -1.12 31.41 21.87
C ASN A 87 -1.75 32.21 23.03
N ARG A 88 -2.73 31.65 23.75
CA ARG A 88 -3.34 32.32 24.92
C ARG A 88 -2.43 32.31 26.14
N LEU A 89 -1.71 31.22 26.36
CA LEU A 89 -0.76 31.12 27.47
C LEU A 89 0.42 32.07 27.28
N ASP A 90 0.91 32.22 26.04
CA ASP A 90 1.98 33.17 25.71
C ASP A 90 1.53 34.62 25.95
N ASP A 91 0.31 34.99 25.55
CA ASP A 91 -0.25 36.32 25.81
C ASP A 91 -0.41 36.59 27.32
N GLU A 92 -0.90 35.62 28.09
CA GLU A 92 -1.12 35.76 29.54
C GLU A 92 0.21 35.87 30.31
N VAL A 93 1.22 35.08 29.91
CA VAL A 93 2.59 35.18 30.46
C VAL A 93 3.22 36.52 30.09
N LEU A 94 3.08 36.99 28.85
CA LEU A 94 3.59 38.30 28.42
C LEU A 94 2.96 39.44 29.22
N ILE A 95 1.63 39.41 29.42
CA ILE A 95 0.91 40.41 30.23
C ILE A 95 1.37 40.36 31.70
N PHE A 96 1.60 39.17 32.25
CA PHE A 96 2.09 39.00 33.62
C PHE A 96 3.52 39.56 33.78
N LEU A 97 4.41 39.31 32.81
CA LEU A 97 5.77 39.85 32.82
C LEU A 97 5.77 41.37 32.66
N GLU A 98 4.99 41.93 31.75
CA GLU A 98 4.82 43.39 31.58
C GLU A 98 4.26 44.04 32.85
N SER A 99 3.24 43.44 33.47
CA SER A 99 2.63 43.95 34.70
C SER A 99 3.61 43.95 35.87
N ASN A 100 4.36 42.85 36.06
CA ASN A 100 5.37 42.78 37.12
C ASN A 100 6.56 43.70 36.87
N LEU A 101 7.03 43.79 35.62
CA LEU A 101 8.10 44.72 35.24
C LEU A 101 7.68 46.17 35.46
N PHE A 102 6.42 46.53 35.18
CA PHE A 102 5.87 47.85 35.44
C PHE A 102 5.83 48.17 36.94
N ILE A 103 5.35 47.25 37.77
CA ILE A 103 5.37 47.40 39.23
C ILE A 103 6.80 47.56 39.74
N PHE A 104 7.73 46.74 39.25
CA PHE A 104 9.14 46.80 39.64
C PHE A 104 9.78 48.13 39.23
N ARG A 105 9.57 48.60 37.99
CA ARG A 105 10.01 49.94 37.53
C ARG A 105 9.42 51.05 38.41
N LYS A 106 8.16 50.94 38.82
CA LYS A 106 7.49 51.91 39.70
C LYS A 106 8.04 51.88 41.13
N MET A 107 8.39 50.71 41.64
CA MET A 107 9.05 50.53 42.94
C MET A 107 10.47 51.12 42.95
N LEU A 108 11.24 50.89 41.89
CA LEU A 108 12.61 51.40 41.76
C LEU A 108 12.63 52.94 41.68
N LYS A 109 11.68 53.53 40.97
CA LYS A 109 11.53 55.00 40.85
C LYS A 109 11.01 55.67 42.12
N LYS A 110 10.52 54.90 43.10
CA LYS A 110 9.98 55.41 44.37
C LYS A 110 10.99 55.26 45.53
N ASN A 111 12.02 54.43 45.36
CA ASN A 111 13.13 54.22 46.30
C ASN A 111 14.41 54.97 45.90
N LEU A 112 14.40 55.68 44.77
CA LEU A 112 15.44 56.60 44.30
C LEU A 112 14.89 58.03 44.36
#